data_AF-A0A352LXX0-F1
#
_entry.id   AF-A0A352LXX0-F1
#
_cell.length_a   1.000
_cell.length_b   1.000
_cell.length_c   1.000
_cell.angle_alpha   90.00
_cell.angle_beta   90.00
_cell.angle_gamma   90.00
#
_symmetry.space_group_name_H-M   'P 1'
#
loop_
_entity.id
_entity.type
_entity.pdbx_description
1 polymer ?
#
loop_
_entity_poly.entity_id
_entity_poly.type
_entity_poly.pdbx_seq_one_letter_code
_entity_poly.pdbx_strand_id
1 'polypeptide(L)'
;MWSGVISIKSGEGYKSGTAGSFIRYLNISCGSLGELKGDIDDCLQDKLITQDEFNILDKLSGTTDYLIQKMIKSIREAEKSGKWKNFNS
;
A
#
# COMPACT_ATOMS: atom_id res chain seq x y z
N MET A 1 14.78 7.42 8.41
CA MET A 1 13.84 8.45 7.90
C MET A 1 12.69 7.82 7.06
N TRP A 2 12.32 6.55 7.27
CA TRP A 2 11.41 5.82 6.34
C TRP A 2 10.07 5.34 6.95
N SER A 3 9.87 5.38 8.26
CA SER A 3 8.55 5.05 8.86
C SER A 3 7.58 6.23 8.89
N GLY A 4 8.08 7.48 8.86
CA GLY A 4 7.26 8.69 8.99
C GLY A 4 6.45 9.05 7.75
N VAL A 5 7.02 8.88 6.55
CA VAL A 5 6.41 9.36 5.30
C VAL A 5 5.14 8.56 4.94
N ILE A 6 5.17 7.25 5.16
CA ILE A 6 4.04 6.34 4.85
C ILE A 6 2.86 6.59 5.81
N SER A 7 3.16 6.83 7.09
CA SER A 7 2.13 7.08 8.11
C SER A 7 1.49 8.48 7.95
N ILE A 8 2.29 9.50 7.62
CA ILE A 8 1.81 10.87 7.39
C ILE A 8 0.89 10.92 6.16
N LYS A 9 1.27 10.30 5.03
CA LYS A 9 0.42 10.32 3.82
C LYS A 9 -0.87 9.54 3.96
N SER A 10 -0.88 8.44 4.71
CA SER A 10 -2.09 7.67 4.98
C SER A 10 -3.08 8.47 5.85
N GLY A 11 -2.58 9.19 6.86
CA GLY A 11 -3.39 10.05 7.72
C GLY A 11 -3.92 11.31 7.03
N GLU A 12 -3.13 11.93 6.15
CA GLU A 12 -3.56 13.07 5.34
C GLU A 12 -4.56 12.67 4.24
N GLY A 13 -4.38 11.49 3.64
CA GLY A 13 -5.33 10.93 2.67
C GLY A 13 -6.71 10.67 3.28
N TYR A 14 -6.75 10.10 4.48
CA TYR A 14 -7.99 9.87 5.22
C TYR A 14 -8.73 11.19 5.52
N LYS A 15 -7.98 12.26 5.83
CA LYS A 15 -8.51 13.61 6.10
C LYS A 15 -8.90 14.40 4.84
N SER A 16 -8.47 13.98 3.64
CA SER A 16 -8.62 14.76 2.39
C SER A 16 -9.99 14.66 1.69
N GLY A 17 -11.02 14.12 2.35
CA GLY A 17 -12.43 14.37 2.03
C GLY A 17 -13.02 13.62 0.84
N THR A 18 -12.24 12.97 -0.05
CA THR A 18 -12.77 12.23 -1.21
C THR A 18 -12.11 10.86 -1.40
N ALA A 19 -12.91 9.89 -1.88
CA ALA A 19 -12.46 8.53 -2.18
C ALA A 19 -11.33 8.54 -3.23
N GLY A 20 -11.43 9.42 -4.22
CA GLY A 20 -10.41 9.59 -5.26
C GLY A 20 -9.03 9.99 -4.71
N SER A 21 -8.96 10.95 -3.78
CA SER A 21 -7.69 11.34 -3.14
C SER A 21 -7.08 10.17 -2.36
N PHE A 22 -7.90 9.41 -1.62
CA PHE A 22 -7.42 8.27 -0.85
C PHE A 22 -6.91 7.14 -1.75
N ILE A 23 -7.65 6.80 -2.81
CA ILE A 23 -7.19 5.83 -3.83
C ILE A 23 -5.88 6.27 -4.48
N ARG A 24 -5.72 7.57 -4.77
CA ARG A 24 -4.47 8.11 -5.32
C ARG A 24 -3.28 7.85 -4.40
N TYR A 25 -3.42 8.06 -3.09
CA TYR A 25 -2.36 7.76 -2.13
C TYR A 25 -2.03 6.27 -2.09
N LEU A 26 -3.06 5.40 -2.12
CA LEU A 26 -2.85 3.95 -2.15
C LEU A 26 -2.12 3.48 -3.40
N ASN A 27 -2.43 4.07 -4.57
CA ASN A 27 -1.70 3.77 -5.81
C ASN A 27 -0.23 4.19 -5.75
N ILE A 28 0.10 5.31 -5.08
CA ILE A 28 1.49 5.70 -4.85
C ILE A 28 2.19 4.67 -3.98
N SER A 29 1.56 4.23 -2.89
CA SER A 29 2.10 3.18 -2.01
C SER A 29 2.31 1.86 -2.74
N CYS A 30 1.44 1.48 -3.68
CA CYS A 30 1.65 0.32 -4.56
C CYS A 30 2.90 0.46 -5.43
N GLY A 31 3.17 1.66 -5.96
CA GLY A 31 4.39 1.92 -6.73
C GLY A 31 5.65 1.67 -5.91
N SER A 32 5.73 2.25 -4.71
CA SER A 32 6.86 2.04 -3.80
C SER A 32 6.99 0.58 -3.32
N LEU A 33 5.88 -0.15 -3.21
CA LEU A 33 5.90 -1.58 -2.90
C LEU A 33 6.47 -2.41 -4.06
N GLY A 34 6.22 -1.99 -5.31
CA GLY A 34 6.81 -2.60 -6.50
C GLY A 34 8.32 -2.40 -6.55
N GLU A 35 8.79 -1.19 -6.22
CA GLU A 35 10.23 -0.90 -6.07
C GLU A 35 10.86 -1.77 -4.99
N LEU A 36 10.22 -1.85 -3.81
CA LEU A 36 10.71 -2.68 -2.70
C LEU A 36 10.83 -4.16 -3.08
N LYS A 37 9.92 -4.70 -3.89
CA LYS A 37 10.01 -6.09 -4.38
C LYS A 37 11.25 -6.30 -5.23
N GLY A 38 11.53 -5.37 -6.14
CA GLY A 38 12.76 -5.39 -6.94
C GLY A 38 14.01 -5.32 -6.06
N ASP A 39 14.03 -4.43 -5.07
CA ASP A 39 15.14 -4.31 -4.13
C ASP A 39 15.36 -5.62 -3.33
N ILE A 40 14.29 -6.33 -2.96
CA ILE A 40 14.36 -7.63 -2.28
C ILE A 40 14.97 -8.72 -3.21
N ASP A 41 14.57 -8.76 -4.47
CA ASP A 41 15.13 -9.66 -5.48
C ASP A 41 16.63 -9.40 -5.68
N ASP A 42 17.03 -8.13 -5.81
CA ASP A 42 18.42 -7.72 -5.96
C ASP A 42 19.25 -8.10 -4.72
N CYS A 43 18.70 -7.92 -3.51
CA CYS A 43 19.36 -8.34 -2.27
C CYS A 43 19.63 -9.86 -2.22
N LEU A 44 18.73 -10.68 -2.77
CA LEU A 44 18.94 -12.13 -2.87
C LEU A 44 20.03 -12.46 -3.89
N GLN A 45 20.01 -11.82 -5.06
CA GLN A 45 21.02 -12.02 -6.11
C GLN A 45 22.42 -11.64 -5.64
N ASP A 46 22.53 -10.55 -4.88
CA ASP A 46 23.77 -10.06 -4.26
C ASP A 46 24.18 -10.86 -3.01
N LYS A 47 23.38 -11.87 -2.62
CA LYS A 47 23.59 -12.71 -1.42
C LYS A 47 23.66 -11.91 -0.12
N LEU A 48 22.98 -10.77 -0.07
CA LEU A 48 22.84 -9.94 1.14
C LEU A 48 21.81 -10.52 2.11
N ILE A 49 20.86 -11.30 1.59
CA ILE A 49 19.87 -12.05 2.35
C ILE A 49 19.88 -13.53 1.95
N THR A 50 19.41 -14.38 2.84
CA THR A 50 19.20 -15.81 2.59
C THR A 50 17.90 -16.05 1.80
N GLN A 51 17.77 -17.24 1.21
CA GLN A 51 16.53 -17.64 0.54
C GLN A 51 15.32 -17.65 1.51
N ASP A 52 15.54 -17.99 2.78
CA ASP A 52 14.46 -18.00 3.77
C ASP A 52 13.99 -16.59 4.13
N GLU A 53 14.93 -15.64 4.30
CA GLU A 53 14.62 -14.23 4.50
C GLU A 53 13.90 -13.64 3.29
N PHE A 54 14.36 -13.95 2.09
CA PHE A 54 13.69 -13.59 0.85
C PHE A 54 12.25 -14.09 0.82
N ASN A 55 12.02 -15.37 1.10
CA ASN A 55 10.67 -15.97 1.09
C ASN A 55 9.72 -15.27 2.08
N ILE A 56 10.24 -14.84 3.23
CA ILE A 56 9.46 -14.08 4.23
C ILE A 56 9.12 -12.68 3.69
N LEU A 57 10.11 -11.98 3.16
CA LEU A 57 9.95 -10.62 2.63
C LEU A 57 9.02 -10.59 1.41
N ASP A 58 9.18 -11.52 0.49
CA ASP A 58 8.32 -11.69 -0.68
C ASP A 58 6.87 -11.95 -0.24
N LYS A 59 6.65 -12.89 0.69
CA LYS A 59 5.31 -13.17 1.22
C LYS A 59 4.66 -11.95 1.88
N LEU A 60 5.42 -11.17 2.66
CA LEU A 60 4.93 -9.95 3.30
C LEU A 60 4.59 -8.87 2.28
N SER A 61 5.43 -8.70 1.26
CA SER A 61 5.21 -7.73 0.19
C SER A 61 3.97 -8.12 -0.65
N GLY A 62 3.79 -9.40 -0.97
CA GLY A 62 2.61 -9.92 -1.66
C GLY A 62 1.33 -9.78 -0.84
N THR A 63 1.40 -10.04 0.47
CA THR A 63 0.26 -9.85 1.38
C THR A 63 -0.15 -8.38 1.46
N THR A 64 0.82 -7.47 1.55
CA THR A 64 0.59 -6.03 1.58
C THR A 64 -0.10 -5.56 0.30
N ASP A 65 0.39 -5.99 -0.87
CA ASP A 65 -0.20 -5.65 -2.16
C ASP A 65 -1.66 -6.11 -2.25
N TYR A 66 -1.94 -7.36 -1.88
CA TYR A 66 -3.29 -7.90 -1.83
C TYR A 66 -4.24 -7.07 -0.94
N LEU A 67 -3.78 -6.69 0.25
CA LEU A 67 -4.58 -5.88 1.18
C LEU A 67 -4.85 -4.48 0.63
N ILE A 68 -3.87 -3.83 0.00
CA ILE A 68 -4.05 -2.52 -0.63
C ILE A 68 -5.07 -2.61 -1.77
N GLN A 69 -4.96 -3.62 -2.65
CA GLN A 69 -5.91 -3.84 -3.74
C GLN A 69 -7.34 -4.08 -3.22
N LYS A 70 -7.48 -4.90 -2.17
CA LYS A 70 -8.76 -5.14 -1.52
C LYS A 70 -9.35 -3.86 -0.93
N MET A 71 -8.51 -3.00 -0.34
CA MET A 71 -8.93 -1.72 0.21
C MET A 71 -9.38 -0.76 -0.89
N ILE A 72 -8.62 -0.62 -1.98
CA ILE A 72 -9.02 0.18 -3.16
C ILE A 72 -10.38 -0.28 -3.69
N LYS A 73 -10.59 -1.60 -3.82
CA LYS A 73 -11.87 -2.17 -4.25
C LYS A 73 -13.00 -1.77 -3.30
N SER A 74 -12.81 -1.94 -1.99
CA SER A 74 -13.82 -1.58 -0.99
C SER A 74 -14.17 -0.10 -1.01
N ILE A 75 -13.18 0.79 -1.18
CA ILE A 75 -13.39 2.23 -1.30
C ILE A 75 -14.21 2.57 -2.55
N ARG A 76 -13.89 1.96 -3.70
CA ARG A 76 -14.65 2.14 -4.95
C ARG A 76 -16.10 1.68 -4.82
N GLU A 77 -16.34 0.58 -4.11
CA GLU A 77 -17.70 0.09 -3.82
C GLU A 77 -18.47 1.03 -2.87
N ALA A 78 -17.78 1.57 -1.85
CA ALA A 78 -18.35 2.56 -0.94
C ALA A 78 -18.68 3.90 -1.65
N GLU A 79 -17.86 4.31 -2.60
CA GLU A 79 -18.10 5.50 -3.43
C GLU A 79 -19.31 5.30 -4.35
N LYS A 80 -19.38 4.17 -5.08
CA LYS A 80 -20.51 3.83 -5.96
C LYS A 80 -21.84 3.75 -5.22
N SER A 81 -21.84 3.25 -3.99
CA SER A 81 -23.04 3.14 -3.16
C SER A 81 -23.43 4.45 -2.45
N GLY A 82 -22.67 5.53 -2.64
CA GLY A 82 -22.89 6.81 -1.96
C GLY A 82 -22.55 6.81 -0.47
N LYS A 83 -22.14 5.67 0.09
CA LYS A 83 -21.83 5.49 1.52
C LYS A 83 -20.55 6.20 1.97
N TRP A 84 -19.66 6.52 1.03
CA TRP A 84 -18.42 7.25 1.32
C TRP A 84 -18.66 8.60 2.00
N LYS A 85 -19.72 9.33 1.64
CA LYS A 85 -20.06 10.63 2.25
C LYS A 85 -20.47 10.52 3.73
N ASN A 86 -21.00 9.37 4.14
CA ASN A 86 -21.46 9.12 5.51
C ASN A 86 -20.34 8.62 6.45
N PHE A 87 -19.13 8.38 5.92
CA PHE A 87 -17.98 7.96 6.72
C PHE A 87 -17.25 9.14 7.38
N ASN A 88 -17.47 10.37 6.88
CA ASN A 88 -16.82 11.60 7.34
C ASN A 88 -17.83 12.64 7.91
N SER A 89 -19.08 12.24 8.16
CA SER A 89 -20.12 13.05 8.82
C SER A 89 -20.23 12.74 10.30
#